data_AF-A0A3N5JH21-F1
#
_entry.id   AF-A0A3N5JH21-F1
#
_cell.length_a   1.000
_cell.length_b   1.000
_cell.length_c   1.000
_cell.angle_alpha   90.00
_cell.angle_beta   90.00
_cell.angle_gamma   90.00
#
_symmetry.space_group_name_H-M   'P 1'
#
loop_
_entity.id
_entity.type
_entity.pdbx_description
1 polymer ?
#
loop_
_entity_poly.entity_id
_entity_poly.type
_entity_poly.pdbx_seq_one_letter_code
_entity_poly.pdbx_strand_id
1 'polypeptide(L)'
;MIRIRKGQSPAPVERAEFGARFRASFHDPAFRAEDPSIARLEEIAWQAFAEGRKAPFTQKAGPGYADPDYDLSTEWIATKQRIAEAQRRWAEPTGPSRVLLICGSARNDGTCPGEMSKTFRLLELCREELEGAGIQPDVLDLSLLTSEYGRKIHPCKGCVSTAMPLCHWPCSCYPNHALNQTNDWMAEIYERWAAAHAVLIVSPVYWYQSPSPLKLMIDRLVCADGGNPDPTSTSGKKAGRAKELEMAGWNYPQHLAGRVYGLVVHGDVAGIESSRRALSDWLDWMGFIDAGVQARLDRYIGYFEPYAISHDALDRDAAMQEEARNVARAVAKAVVELRSGRLQAARPHLSRPRPK
;
A
#
# COMPACT_ATOMS: atom_id res chain seq x y z
N MET A 1 -1.82 -15.40 32.09
CA MET A 1 -1.26 -16.02 30.87
C MET A 1 -2.15 -15.68 29.69
N ILE A 2 -1.61 -15.15 28.59
CA ILE A 2 -2.42 -14.76 27.43
C ILE A 2 -2.82 -15.99 26.61
N ARG A 3 -4.12 -16.23 26.44
CA ARG A 3 -4.64 -17.37 25.65
C ARG A 3 -4.62 -17.06 24.16
N ILE A 4 -3.99 -17.93 23.37
CA ILE A 4 -4.02 -17.88 21.89
C ILE A 4 -5.13 -18.79 21.37
N ARG A 5 -5.99 -18.24 20.49
CA ARG A 5 -7.07 -19.00 19.83
C ARG A 5 -6.51 -19.69 18.58
N LYS A 6 -6.87 -20.96 18.37
CA LYS A 6 -6.45 -21.80 17.24
C LYS A 6 -7.65 -22.64 16.77
N GLY A 7 -7.61 -23.17 15.55
CA GLY A 7 -8.62 -24.11 15.02
C GLY A 7 -9.29 -23.72 13.69
N GLN A 8 -8.95 -22.56 13.10
CA GLN A 8 -9.54 -22.11 11.83
C GLN A 8 -8.88 -22.72 10.59
N SER A 9 -7.56 -22.96 10.63
CA SER A 9 -6.84 -23.49 9.46
C SER A 9 -7.15 -24.97 9.29
N PRO A 10 -7.51 -25.43 8.08
CA PRO A 10 -7.54 -26.86 7.77
C PRO A 10 -6.12 -27.44 7.79
N ALA A 11 -6.04 -28.76 7.61
CA ALA A 11 -4.77 -29.43 7.33
C ALA A 11 -4.11 -28.86 6.05
N PRO A 12 -2.77 -28.90 5.94
CA PRO A 12 -2.08 -28.56 4.69
C PRO A 12 -2.63 -29.36 3.51
N VAL A 13 -2.57 -28.78 2.30
CA VAL A 13 -2.99 -29.49 1.08
C VAL A 13 -2.09 -30.71 0.82
N GLU A 14 -2.70 -31.76 0.31
CA GLU A 14 -2.00 -33.00 -0.03
C GLU A 14 -1.15 -32.83 -1.31
N ARG A 15 -0.16 -33.73 -1.48
CA ARG A 15 0.80 -33.70 -2.61
C ARG A 15 0.15 -33.57 -3.99
N ALA A 16 -0.97 -34.27 -4.20
CA ALA A 16 -1.68 -34.29 -5.47
C ALA A 16 -2.35 -32.94 -5.77
N GLU A 17 -3.00 -32.33 -4.77
CA GLU A 17 -3.66 -31.03 -4.92
C GLU A 17 -2.64 -29.90 -5.11
N PHE A 18 -1.53 -29.95 -4.36
CA PHE A 18 -0.41 -29.03 -4.58
C PHE A 18 0.09 -29.08 -6.03
N GLY A 19 0.34 -30.30 -6.54
CA GLY A 19 0.83 -30.50 -7.90
C GLY A 19 -0.13 -29.99 -8.96
N ALA A 20 -1.45 -30.21 -8.78
CA ALA A 20 -2.47 -29.66 -9.67
C ALA A 20 -2.42 -28.12 -9.72
N ARG A 21 -2.32 -27.46 -8.56
CA ARG A 21 -2.22 -25.99 -8.49
C ARG A 21 -0.92 -25.44 -9.07
N PHE A 22 0.21 -26.13 -8.84
CA PHE A 22 1.50 -25.74 -9.41
C PHE A 22 1.50 -25.79 -10.94
N ARG A 23 1.05 -26.92 -11.51
CA ARG A 23 1.02 -27.14 -12.96
C ARG A 23 0.02 -26.26 -13.70
N ALA A 24 -0.97 -25.69 -13.01
CA ALA A 24 -1.97 -24.79 -13.61
C ALA A 24 -1.34 -23.56 -14.30
N SER A 25 -0.16 -23.12 -13.87
CA SER A 25 0.57 -22.01 -14.51
C SER A 25 1.25 -22.40 -15.82
N PHE A 26 1.31 -23.69 -16.16
CA PHE A 26 2.04 -24.23 -17.31
C PHE A 26 1.11 -24.96 -18.29
N HIS A 27 -0.17 -24.58 -18.36
CA HIS A 27 -1.17 -25.29 -19.16
C HIS A 27 -0.92 -25.20 -20.69
N ASP A 28 -0.30 -24.12 -21.16
CA ASP A 28 -0.06 -23.87 -22.58
C ASP A 28 0.62 -25.07 -23.29
N PRO A 29 0.19 -25.47 -24.50
CA PRO A 29 0.80 -26.56 -25.26
C PRO A 29 2.32 -26.41 -25.47
N ALA A 30 2.86 -25.19 -25.47
CA ALA A 30 4.29 -24.93 -25.58
C ALA A 30 5.10 -25.55 -24.43
N PHE A 31 4.47 -25.78 -23.27
CA PHE A 31 5.13 -26.40 -22.11
C PHE A 31 5.18 -27.93 -22.15
N ARG A 32 4.47 -28.60 -23.08
CA ARG A 32 4.35 -30.08 -23.06
C ARG A 32 5.70 -30.79 -23.23
N ALA A 33 6.61 -30.24 -24.05
CA ALA A 33 7.96 -30.76 -24.20
C ALA A 33 8.77 -30.69 -22.90
N GLU A 34 8.39 -29.81 -21.98
CA GLU A 34 9.05 -29.57 -20.69
C GLU A 34 8.32 -30.23 -19.51
N ASP A 35 7.36 -31.13 -19.75
CA ASP A 35 6.69 -31.88 -18.67
C ASP A 35 7.67 -32.58 -17.70
N PRO A 36 8.77 -33.22 -18.16
CA PRO A 36 9.79 -33.75 -17.25
C PRO A 36 10.45 -32.67 -16.39
N SER A 37 10.66 -31.48 -16.93
CA SER A 37 11.26 -30.34 -16.22
C SER A 37 10.29 -29.75 -15.20
N ILE A 38 9.02 -29.59 -15.58
CA ILE A 38 7.95 -29.11 -14.70
C ILE A 38 7.79 -30.07 -13.51
N ALA A 39 7.81 -31.38 -13.73
CA ALA A 39 7.73 -32.37 -12.66
C ALA A 39 8.89 -32.24 -11.64
N ARG A 40 10.12 -31.98 -12.12
CA ARG A 40 11.27 -31.74 -11.23
C ARG A 40 11.11 -30.46 -10.42
N LEU A 41 10.68 -29.36 -11.06
CA LEU A 41 10.48 -28.07 -10.37
C LEU A 41 9.33 -28.14 -9.36
N GLU A 42 8.26 -28.85 -9.69
CA GLU A 42 7.14 -29.09 -8.78
C GLU A 42 7.57 -29.82 -7.52
N GLU A 43 8.43 -30.84 -7.64
CA GLU A 43 8.93 -31.58 -6.47
C GLU A 43 9.76 -30.69 -5.54
N ILE A 44 10.61 -29.81 -6.10
CA ILE A 44 11.36 -28.83 -5.32
C ILE A 44 10.42 -27.83 -4.63
N ALA A 45 9.40 -27.36 -5.34
CA ALA A 45 8.40 -26.44 -4.79
C ALA A 45 7.56 -27.11 -3.69
N TRP A 46 7.23 -28.39 -3.84
CA TRP A 46 6.54 -29.20 -2.83
C TRP A 46 7.36 -29.30 -1.55
N GLN A 47 8.65 -29.63 -1.65
CA GLN A 47 9.55 -29.68 -0.48
C GLN A 47 9.61 -28.32 0.23
N ALA A 48 9.71 -27.22 -0.52
CA ALA A 48 9.70 -25.87 0.07
C ALA A 48 8.39 -25.55 0.80
N PHE A 49 7.25 -25.97 0.23
CA PHE A 49 5.93 -25.83 0.86
C PHE A 49 5.83 -26.67 2.14
N ALA A 50 6.19 -27.96 2.07
CA ALA A 50 6.09 -28.91 3.18
C ALA A 50 6.97 -28.51 4.38
N GLU A 51 8.18 -28.01 4.11
CA GLU A 51 9.10 -27.50 5.13
C GLU A 51 8.73 -26.09 5.62
N GLY A 52 7.79 -25.41 4.97
CA GLY A 52 7.38 -24.05 5.32
C GLY A 52 8.49 -23.01 5.11
N ARG A 53 9.34 -23.18 4.08
CA ARG A 53 10.47 -22.29 3.74
C ARG A 53 9.99 -20.93 3.23
N LYS A 54 9.46 -20.10 4.15
CA LYS A 54 8.89 -18.79 3.83
C LYS A 54 9.93 -17.80 3.32
N ALA A 55 11.07 -17.70 3.99
CA ALA A 55 12.16 -16.78 3.69
C ALA A 55 13.46 -17.60 3.66
N PRO A 56 13.86 -18.12 2.48
CA PRO A 56 14.97 -19.06 2.37
C PRO A 56 16.34 -18.41 2.60
N PHE A 57 16.44 -17.08 2.45
CA PHE A 57 17.68 -16.33 2.68
C PHE A 57 17.54 -15.47 3.93
N THR A 58 18.45 -15.69 4.87
CA THR A 58 18.48 -15.00 6.15
C THR A 58 19.89 -14.58 6.55
N GLN A 59 19.97 -13.58 7.42
CA GLN A 59 21.19 -13.19 8.11
C GLN A 59 20.86 -12.82 9.56
N LYS A 60 21.88 -12.79 10.42
CA LYS A 60 21.73 -12.31 11.80
C LYS A 60 21.26 -10.86 11.82
N ALA A 61 20.29 -10.57 12.70
CA ALA A 61 19.69 -9.24 12.82
C ALA A 61 20.74 -8.17 13.15
N GLY A 62 21.69 -8.51 14.03
CA GLY A 62 22.79 -7.65 14.44
C GLY A 62 22.41 -6.64 15.53
N PRO A 63 23.35 -5.77 15.93
CA PRO A 63 23.15 -4.82 17.01
C PRO A 63 21.97 -3.86 16.78
N GLY A 64 21.26 -3.52 17.87
CA GLY A 64 20.10 -2.61 17.83
C GLY A 64 18.74 -3.31 17.65
N TYR A 65 18.72 -4.61 17.37
CA TYR A 65 17.52 -5.46 17.47
C TYR A 65 17.40 -6.07 18.88
N ALA A 66 16.17 -6.35 19.31
CA ALA A 66 15.90 -6.98 20.61
C ALA A 66 16.54 -8.37 20.76
N ASP A 67 16.67 -9.10 19.66
CA ASP A 67 17.45 -10.35 19.56
C ASP A 67 18.41 -10.25 18.36
N PRO A 68 19.69 -9.85 18.60
CA PRO A 68 20.70 -9.70 17.56
C PRO A 68 21.03 -10.99 16.80
N ASP A 69 20.82 -12.15 17.43
CA ASP A 69 21.18 -13.46 16.88
C ASP A 69 20.02 -14.11 16.08
N TYR A 70 18.87 -13.44 16.02
CA TYR A 70 17.72 -13.89 15.24
C TYR A 70 18.02 -13.86 13.73
N ASP A 71 17.65 -14.93 13.02
CA ASP A 71 17.77 -15.03 11.57
C ASP A 71 16.64 -14.24 10.88
N LEU A 72 16.95 -13.04 10.39
CA LEU A 72 16.03 -12.17 9.66
C LEU A 72 16.16 -12.36 8.15
N SER A 73 15.03 -12.27 7.45
CA SER A 73 14.98 -12.27 5.99
C SER A 73 15.81 -11.11 5.42
N THR A 74 16.72 -11.42 4.51
CA THR A 74 17.55 -10.42 3.81
C THR A 74 16.70 -9.47 2.96
N GLU A 75 15.63 -9.97 2.35
CA GLU A 75 14.66 -9.16 1.58
C GLU A 75 13.93 -8.13 2.46
N TRP A 76 13.55 -8.54 3.68
CA TRP A 76 12.93 -7.64 4.65
C TRP A 76 13.91 -6.56 5.13
N ILE A 77 15.16 -6.94 5.42
CA ILE A 77 16.22 -6.00 5.81
C ILE A 77 16.46 -4.97 4.70
N ALA A 78 16.61 -5.42 3.45
CA ALA A 78 16.81 -4.53 2.31
C ALA A 78 15.65 -3.53 2.17
N THR A 79 14.41 -3.99 2.32
CA THR A 79 13.22 -3.13 2.28
C THR A 79 13.22 -2.10 3.42
N LYS A 80 13.53 -2.53 4.65
CA LYS A 80 13.64 -1.63 5.80
C LYS A 80 14.72 -0.56 5.60
N GLN A 81 15.87 -0.93 5.02
CA GLN A 81 16.95 0.00 4.73
C GLN A 81 16.54 1.06 3.69
N ARG A 82 15.86 0.66 2.61
CA ARG A 82 15.33 1.61 1.61
C ARG A 82 14.32 2.58 2.21
N ILE A 83 13.42 2.10 3.08
CA ILE A 83 12.47 2.97 3.80
C ILE A 83 13.20 3.95 4.72
N ALA A 84 14.20 3.49 5.48
CA ALA A 84 14.96 4.36 6.37
C ALA A 84 15.72 5.45 5.58
N GLU A 85 16.27 5.11 4.42
CA GLU A 85 16.89 6.07 3.50
C GLU A 85 15.87 7.06 2.94
N ALA A 86 14.69 6.59 2.51
CA ALA A 86 13.61 7.45 2.07
C ALA A 86 13.15 8.43 3.17
N GLN A 87 13.07 7.97 4.43
CA GLN A 87 12.74 8.82 5.57
C GLN A 87 13.83 9.87 5.86
N ARG A 88 15.12 9.52 5.70
CA ARG A 88 16.23 10.49 5.81
C ARG A 88 16.08 11.58 4.75
N ARG A 89 15.89 11.21 3.48
CA ARG A 89 15.68 12.17 2.38
C ARG A 89 14.45 13.05 2.58
N TRP A 90 13.36 12.48 3.11
CA TRP A 90 12.17 13.25 3.48
C TRP A 90 12.45 14.28 4.58
N ALA A 91 13.32 13.95 5.54
CA ALA A 91 13.68 14.86 6.63
C ALA A 91 14.68 15.96 6.24
N GLU A 92 15.33 15.88 5.06
CA GLU A 92 16.30 16.86 4.59
C GLU A 92 15.63 18.19 4.19
N PRO A 93 15.86 19.31 4.92
CA PRO A 93 15.15 20.57 4.69
C PRO A 93 15.44 21.22 3.34
N THR A 94 16.61 20.96 2.76
CA THR A 94 17.05 21.50 1.46
C THR A 94 16.79 20.56 0.29
N GLY A 95 16.32 19.34 0.54
CA GLY A 95 15.97 18.39 -0.51
C GLY A 95 14.73 18.81 -1.31
N PRO A 96 14.48 18.19 -2.47
CA PRO A 96 13.28 18.49 -3.26
C PRO A 96 12.00 18.05 -2.52
N SER A 97 10.96 18.87 -2.64
CA SER A 97 9.59 18.46 -2.31
C SER A 97 9.15 17.32 -3.22
N ARG A 98 8.43 16.34 -2.66
CA ARG A 98 7.94 15.17 -3.38
C ARG A 98 6.49 14.89 -3.03
N VAL A 99 5.68 14.62 -4.05
CA VAL A 99 4.28 14.20 -3.88
C VAL A 99 4.06 12.87 -4.59
N LEU A 100 3.56 11.88 -3.84
CA LEU A 100 3.16 10.60 -4.41
C LEU A 100 1.75 10.74 -5.00
N LEU A 101 1.65 10.69 -6.32
CA LEU A 101 0.40 10.72 -7.08
C LEU A 101 -0.09 9.30 -7.30
N ILE A 102 -1.24 8.91 -6.75
CA ILE A 102 -1.73 7.54 -6.83
C ILE A 102 -2.93 7.47 -7.78
N CYS A 103 -2.77 6.75 -8.90
CA CYS A 103 -3.89 6.37 -9.75
C CYS A 103 -4.58 5.17 -9.11
N GLY A 104 -5.76 5.39 -8.52
CA GLY A 104 -6.58 4.35 -7.89
C GLY A 104 -7.35 3.48 -8.87
N SER A 105 -7.24 3.73 -10.18
CA SER A 105 -7.95 2.96 -11.22
C SER A 105 -7.39 1.55 -11.33
N ALA A 106 -8.27 0.58 -11.57
CA ALA A 106 -7.89 -0.79 -11.89
C ALA A 106 -7.73 -1.04 -13.39
N ARG A 107 -7.84 -0.02 -14.24
CA ARG A 107 -7.83 -0.17 -15.70
C ARG A 107 -6.93 0.84 -16.39
N ASN A 108 -6.34 0.42 -17.50
CA ASN A 108 -5.62 1.22 -18.49
C ASN A 108 -5.88 0.66 -19.91
N ASP A 109 -5.23 1.24 -20.91
CA ASP A 109 -5.29 0.87 -22.32
C ASP A 109 -4.33 -0.25 -22.74
N GLY A 110 -3.45 -0.71 -21.85
CA GLY A 110 -2.51 -1.80 -22.12
C GLY A 110 -3.14 -3.20 -22.09
N THR A 111 -4.29 -3.35 -21.43
CA THR A 111 -5.10 -4.59 -21.40
C THR A 111 -6.60 -4.25 -21.42
N CYS A 112 -7.49 -5.19 -21.08
CA CYS A 112 -8.92 -4.91 -20.93
C CYS A 112 -9.13 -3.75 -19.93
N PRO A 113 -9.88 -2.70 -20.29
CA PRO A 113 -10.81 -2.60 -21.42
C PRO A 113 -10.28 -1.91 -22.70
N GLY A 114 -8.98 -1.64 -22.81
CA GLY A 114 -8.36 -1.09 -24.03
C GLY A 114 -8.49 0.42 -24.19
N GLU A 115 -8.77 1.13 -23.10
CA GLU A 115 -8.89 2.59 -23.07
C GLU A 115 -8.40 3.12 -21.72
N MET A 116 -7.70 4.25 -21.75
CA MET A 116 -7.16 4.92 -20.57
C MET A 116 -8.28 5.27 -19.58
N SER A 117 -7.95 5.41 -18.29
CA SER A 117 -8.98 5.76 -17.30
C SER A 117 -9.15 7.27 -17.12
N LYS A 118 -10.38 7.73 -16.85
CA LYS A 118 -10.66 9.11 -16.40
C LYS A 118 -9.81 9.51 -15.19
N THR A 119 -9.56 8.56 -14.29
CA THR A 119 -8.67 8.71 -13.13
C THR A 119 -7.25 9.11 -13.54
N PHE A 120 -6.67 8.41 -14.52
CA PHE A 120 -5.33 8.73 -15.01
C PHE A 120 -5.31 10.11 -15.67
N ARG A 121 -6.33 10.43 -16.48
CA ARG A 121 -6.48 11.77 -17.10
C ARG A 121 -6.51 12.90 -16.07
N LEU A 122 -7.29 12.76 -14.99
CA LEU A 122 -7.34 13.72 -13.89
C LEU A 122 -6.02 13.79 -13.11
N LEU A 123 -5.34 12.65 -12.93
CA LEU A 123 -4.04 12.60 -12.28
C LEU A 123 -2.97 13.37 -13.07
N GLU A 124 -3.00 13.31 -14.39
CA GLU A 124 -2.07 14.06 -15.25
C GLU A 124 -2.26 15.57 -15.10
N LEU A 125 -3.50 16.06 -14.97
CA LEU A 125 -3.76 17.47 -14.67
C LEU A 125 -3.12 17.87 -13.32
N CYS A 126 -3.25 17.02 -12.30
CA CYS A 126 -2.60 17.24 -11.01
C CYS A 126 -1.06 17.21 -11.11
N ARG A 127 -0.52 16.32 -11.95
CA ARG A 127 0.92 16.19 -12.20
C ARG A 127 1.50 17.49 -12.76
N GLU A 128 0.88 18.04 -13.79
CA GLU A 128 1.29 19.31 -14.42
C GLU A 128 1.38 20.46 -13.40
N GLU A 129 0.39 20.58 -12.52
CA GLU A 129 0.37 21.64 -11.50
C GLU A 129 1.49 21.48 -10.46
N LEU A 130 1.81 20.24 -10.07
CA LEU A 130 2.90 19.96 -9.13
C LEU A 130 4.27 20.24 -9.77
N GLU A 131 4.46 19.84 -11.03
CA GLU A 131 5.67 20.12 -11.80
C GLU A 131 5.87 21.63 -11.98
N GLY A 132 4.80 22.35 -12.34
CA GLY A 132 4.80 23.81 -12.46
C GLY A 132 5.12 24.52 -11.13
N ALA A 133 4.80 23.90 -10.00
CA ALA A 133 5.17 24.38 -8.66
C ALA A 133 6.59 23.98 -8.22
N GLY A 134 7.37 23.30 -9.07
CA GLY A 134 8.72 22.82 -8.74
C GLY A 134 8.74 21.67 -7.73
N ILE A 135 7.62 20.95 -7.58
CA ILE A 135 7.50 19.78 -6.72
C ILE A 135 7.67 18.53 -7.59
N GLN A 136 8.45 17.55 -7.11
CA GLN A 136 8.65 16.30 -7.83
C GLN A 136 7.41 15.40 -7.70
N PRO A 137 6.64 15.14 -8.78
CA PRO A 137 5.61 14.11 -8.75
C PRO A 137 6.27 12.73 -8.79
N ASP A 138 5.68 11.79 -8.06
CA ASP A 138 6.00 10.37 -8.11
C ASP A 138 4.72 9.59 -8.44
N VAL A 139 4.55 9.13 -9.69
CA VAL A 139 3.28 8.54 -10.17
C VAL A 139 3.22 7.05 -9.87
N LEU A 140 2.33 6.63 -8.98
CA LEU A 140 2.02 5.24 -8.64
C LEU A 140 0.73 4.84 -9.34
N ASP A 141 0.87 4.18 -10.49
CA ASP A 141 -0.28 3.66 -11.23
C ASP A 141 -0.65 2.24 -10.79
N LEU A 142 -1.74 2.11 -10.03
CA LEU A 142 -2.19 0.81 -9.52
C LEU A 142 -2.87 -0.05 -10.59
N SER A 143 -3.16 0.49 -11.78
CA SER A 143 -3.71 -0.29 -12.89
C SER A 143 -2.71 -1.35 -13.39
N LEU A 144 -1.41 -1.15 -13.16
CA LEU A 144 -0.34 -2.11 -13.48
C LEU A 144 -0.51 -3.46 -12.78
N LEU A 145 -1.26 -3.53 -11.67
CA LEU A 145 -1.61 -4.80 -11.02
C LEU A 145 -2.50 -5.70 -11.88
N THR A 146 -3.14 -5.14 -12.90
CA THR A 146 -4.04 -5.86 -13.81
C THR A 146 -3.52 -5.93 -15.24
N SER A 147 -2.48 -5.16 -15.57
CA SER A 147 -1.93 -5.08 -16.92
C SER A 147 -0.49 -5.61 -17.04
N GLU A 148 0.26 -5.75 -15.95
CA GLU A 148 1.64 -6.22 -15.98
C GLU A 148 1.78 -7.65 -15.48
N TYR A 149 2.54 -8.46 -16.22
CA TYR A 149 2.80 -9.85 -15.85
C TYR A 149 3.53 -9.95 -14.50
N GLY A 150 2.92 -10.66 -13.55
CA GLY A 150 3.56 -11.03 -12.30
C GLY A 150 3.60 -9.96 -11.21
N ARG A 151 3.20 -8.70 -11.48
CA ARG A 151 3.11 -7.64 -10.46
C ARG A 151 1.91 -7.88 -9.55
N LYS A 152 2.12 -8.00 -8.23
CA LYS A 152 1.05 -8.33 -7.26
C LYS A 152 1.14 -7.46 -6.02
N ILE A 153 -0.01 -7.13 -5.43
CA ILE A 153 -0.09 -6.80 -4.01
C ILE A 153 -0.86 -7.92 -3.35
N HIS A 154 -0.18 -8.70 -2.51
CA HIS A 154 -0.87 -9.76 -1.78
C HIS A 154 -1.72 -9.17 -0.65
N PRO A 155 -2.91 -9.74 -0.34
CA PRO A 155 -3.79 -9.18 0.68
C PRO A 155 -3.16 -9.08 2.07
N CYS A 156 -3.59 -8.10 2.86
CA CYS A 156 -3.16 -8.02 4.25
C CYS A 156 -3.69 -9.22 5.05
N LYS A 157 -2.82 -9.84 5.88
CA LYS A 157 -3.20 -10.98 6.75
C LYS A 157 -3.83 -10.52 8.07
N GLY A 158 -4.02 -9.22 8.29
CA GLY A 158 -4.66 -8.69 9.50
C GLY A 158 -3.90 -8.98 10.80
N CYS A 159 -2.57 -9.03 10.77
CA CYS A 159 -1.77 -9.35 11.98
C CYS A 159 -2.08 -8.41 13.16
N VAL A 160 -2.39 -7.14 12.86
CA VAL A 160 -2.81 -6.13 13.84
C VAL A 160 -4.02 -6.56 14.67
N SER A 161 -4.96 -7.31 14.09
CA SER A 161 -6.15 -7.80 14.80
C SER A 161 -5.84 -8.90 15.80
N THR A 162 -4.61 -9.42 15.83
CA THR A 162 -4.11 -10.28 16.92
C THR A 162 -3.43 -9.46 18.00
N ALA A 163 -2.51 -8.59 17.60
CA ALA A 163 -1.83 -7.59 18.41
C ALA A 163 -1.06 -6.64 17.48
N MET A 164 -1.02 -5.34 17.76
CA MET A 164 -0.30 -4.40 16.89
C MET A 164 1.18 -4.76 16.70
N PRO A 165 1.95 -5.17 17.73
CA PRO A 165 3.36 -5.55 17.53
C PRO A 165 3.57 -6.78 16.64
N LEU A 166 2.52 -7.57 16.38
CA LEU A 166 2.59 -8.68 15.42
C LEU A 166 2.57 -8.18 13.97
N CYS A 167 2.01 -6.99 13.72
CA CYS A 167 2.12 -6.31 12.44
C CYS A 167 3.52 -5.66 12.37
N HIS A 168 4.37 -6.01 11.40
CA HIS A 168 5.73 -5.44 11.35
C HIS A 168 5.79 -4.30 10.34
N TRP A 169 6.68 -3.33 10.55
CA TRP A 169 6.98 -2.23 9.64
C TRP A 169 8.43 -2.33 9.12
N PRO A 170 8.68 -2.54 7.81
CA PRO A 170 7.69 -2.90 6.78
C PRO A 170 7.07 -4.27 7.02
N CYS A 171 5.99 -4.59 6.30
CA CYS A 171 5.29 -5.85 6.51
C CYS A 171 6.17 -7.07 6.18
N SER A 172 6.43 -7.91 7.17
CA SER A 172 7.19 -9.15 7.01
C SER A 172 6.35 -10.36 6.60
N CYS A 173 5.06 -10.20 6.29
CA CYS A 173 4.21 -11.33 5.86
C CYS A 173 4.57 -11.85 4.46
N TYR A 174 5.26 -11.01 3.67
CA TYR A 174 5.65 -11.25 2.30
C TYR A 174 7.11 -10.81 2.08
N PRO A 175 7.79 -11.38 1.08
CA PRO A 175 7.35 -12.54 0.31
C PRO A 175 7.20 -13.80 1.18
N ASN A 176 6.39 -14.74 0.71
CA ASN A 176 6.32 -16.07 1.28
C ASN A 176 6.53 -17.09 0.15
N HIS A 177 7.78 -17.51 0.00
CA HIS A 177 8.24 -18.37 -1.08
C HIS A 177 7.56 -19.75 -1.03
N ALA A 178 7.33 -20.30 0.16
CA ALA A 178 6.61 -21.56 0.36
C ALA A 178 5.16 -21.54 -0.16
N LEU A 179 4.52 -20.36 -0.23
CA LEU A 179 3.13 -20.22 -0.69
C LEU A 179 3.01 -19.58 -2.08
N ASN A 180 4.11 -19.46 -2.84
CA ASN A 180 4.15 -18.71 -4.10
C ASN A 180 3.60 -17.26 -3.96
N GLN A 181 3.84 -16.64 -2.80
CA GLN A 181 3.48 -15.25 -2.53
C GLN A 181 4.71 -14.35 -2.73
N THR A 182 5.27 -14.43 -3.93
CA THR A 182 6.42 -13.65 -4.41
C THR A 182 5.94 -12.46 -5.26
N ASN A 183 6.87 -11.67 -5.78
CA ASN A 183 6.60 -10.48 -6.62
C ASN A 183 5.63 -9.48 -5.95
N ASP A 184 5.74 -9.32 -4.63
CA ASP A 184 4.92 -8.38 -3.86
C ASP A 184 5.42 -6.94 -4.05
N TRP A 185 4.63 -6.11 -4.72
CA TRP A 185 4.99 -4.74 -5.07
C TRP A 185 5.01 -3.79 -3.87
N MET A 186 4.44 -4.19 -2.72
CA MET A 186 4.41 -3.32 -1.54
C MET A 186 5.80 -2.95 -1.02
N ALA A 187 6.81 -3.78 -1.24
CA ALA A 187 8.19 -3.49 -0.82
C ALA A 187 8.76 -2.22 -1.48
N GLU A 188 8.33 -1.89 -2.70
CA GLU A 188 8.65 -0.63 -3.37
C GLU A 188 7.71 0.48 -2.93
N ILE A 189 6.41 0.19 -2.82
CA ILE A 189 5.38 1.17 -2.44
C ILE A 189 5.67 1.76 -1.05
N TYR A 190 6.09 0.96 -0.07
CA TYR A 190 6.42 1.47 1.26
C TYR A 190 7.53 2.54 1.22
N GLU A 191 8.55 2.36 0.38
CA GLU A 191 9.62 3.35 0.19
C GLU A 191 9.08 4.65 -0.40
N ARG A 192 8.20 4.55 -1.40
CA ARG A 192 7.60 5.72 -2.07
C ARG A 192 6.73 6.53 -1.11
N TRP A 193 5.91 5.85 -0.29
CA TRP A 193 5.15 6.48 0.79
C TRP A 193 6.07 7.16 1.83
N ALA A 194 7.18 6.52 2.18
CA ALA A 194 8.16 7.10 3.11
C ALA A 194 8.89 8.33 2.54
N ALA A 195 9.17 8.36 1.23
CA ALA A 195 9.84 9.49 0.57
C ALA A 195 8.93 10.71 0.35
N ALA A 196 7.61 10.52 0.37
CA ALA A 196 6.66 11.56 -0.01
C ALA A 196 6.40 12.57 1.13
N HIS A 197 6.32 13.85 0.78
CA HIS A 197 5.88 14.94 1.67
C HIS A 197 4.36 15.08 1.67
N ALA A 198 3.73 14.75 0.54
CA ALA A 198 2.30 14.56 0.47
C ALA A 198 1.92 13.36 -0.40
N VAL A 199 0.70 12.86 -0.20
CA VAL A 199 0.07 11.86 -1.06
C VAL A 199 -1.20 12.47 -1.66
N LEU A 200 -1.36 12.37 -2.98
CA LEU A 200 -2.58 12.76 -3.67
C LEU A 200 -3.18 11.52 -4.32
N ILE A 201 -4.34 11.11 -3.85
CA ILE A 201 -5.05 9.93 -4.36
C ILE A 201 -6.14 10.38 -5.32
N VAL A 202 -6.04 9.96 -6.57
CA VAL A 202 -7.10 10.11 -7.56
C VAL A 202 -7.76 8.76 -7.72
N SER A 203 -9.06 8.63 -7.43
CA SER A 203 -9.75 7.34 -7.43
C SER A 203 -11.13 7.40 -8.06
N PRO A 204 -11.51 6.41 -8.88
CA PRO A 204 -12.92 6.14 -9.15
C PRO A 204 -13.57 5.48 -7.92
N VAL A 205 -14.89 5.33 -7.93
CA VAL A 205 -15.64 4.54 -6.94
C VAL A 205 -16.19 3.27 -7.57
N TYR A 206 -15.93 2.12 -6.94
CA TYR A 206 -16.51 0.83 -7.32
C TYR A 206 -17.46 0.38 -6.21
N TRP A 207 -18.77 0.30 -6.50
CA TRP A 207 -19.77 -0.16 -5.54
C TRP A 207 -19.64 0.48 -4.14
N TYR A 208 -19.61 1.82 -4.09
CA TYR A 208 -19.47 2.60 -2.85
C TYR A 208 -18.12 2.42 -2.11
N GLN A 209 -17.12 1.81 -2.73
CA GLN A 209 -15.84 1.47 -2.12
C GLN A 209 -14.65 1.87 -3.00
N SER A 210 -13.46 1.90 -2.39
CA SER A 210 -12.19 2.00 -3.11
C SER A 210 -12.02 0.81 -4.06
N PRO A 211 -11.52 1.01 -5.29
CA PRO A 211 -11.19 -0.08 -6.21
C PRO A 211 -10.25 -1.11 -5.58
N SER A 212 -10.37 -2.39 -5.96
CA SER A 212 -9.61 -3.48 -5.35
C SER A 212 -8.09 -3.25 -5.33
N PRO A 213 -7.42 -2.78 -6.41
CA PRO A 213 -5.99 -2.44 -6.37
C PRO A 213 -5.64 -1.39 -5.31
N LEU A 214 -6.43 -0.32 -5.22
CA LEU A 214 -6.29 0.72 -4.20
C LEU A 214 -6.51 0.15 -2.80
N LYS A 215 -7.56 -0.66 -2.61
CA LYS A 215 -7.88 -1.29 -1.32
C LYS A 215 -6.80 -2.25 -0.84
N LEU A 216 -6.20 -3.03 -1.74
CA LEU A 216 -5.07 -3.90 -1.43
C LEU A 216 -3.89 -3.10 -0.87
N MET A 217 -3.54 -1.98 -1.48
CA MET A 217 -2.48 -1.10 -0.98
C MET A 217 -2.85 -0.49 0.39
N ILE A 218 -4.07 0.04 0.53
CA ILE A 218 -4.60 0.61 1.79
C ILE A 218 -4.46 -0.40 2.94
N ASP A 219 -4.96 -1.63 2.74
CA ASP A 219 -4.95 -2.67 3.78
C ASP A 219 -3.54 -3.08 4.20
N ARG A 220 -2.58 -2.97 3.27
CA ARG A 220 -1.18 -3.30 3.50
C ARG A 220 -0.42 -2.16 4.17
N LEU A 221 -0.96 -0.94 4.20
CA LEU A 221 -0.39 0.21 4.92
C LEU A 221 -0.78 0.24 6.40
N VAL A 222 -1.62 -0.67 6.90
CA VAL A 222 -1.92 -0.78 8.34
C VAL A 222 -0.67 -1.00 9.21
N CYS A 223 0.40 -1.57 8.66
CA CYS A 223 1.68 -1.65 9.36
C CYS A 223 2.36 -0.30 9.58
N ALA A 224 2.04 0.72 8.77
CA ALA A 224 2.56 2.07 8.94
C ALA A 224 1.91 2.79 10.14
N ASP A 225 0.66 2.46 10.49
CA ASP A 225 -0.04 3.07 11.63
C ASP A 225 0.63 2.77 12.97
N GLY A 226 1.00 1.52 13.23
CA GLY A 226 1.63 1.19 14.50
C GLY A 226 2.51 -0.05 14.50
N GLY A 227 2.87 -0.56 13.32
CA GLY A 227 3.58 -1.81 13.20
C GLY A 227 4.95 -1.78 13.89
N ASN A 228 5.40 -2.95 14.30
CA ASN A 228 6.68 -3.18 14.95
C ASN A 228 7.86 -3.08 13.97
N PRO A 229 8.79 -2.13 14.13
CA PRO A 229 9.97 -2.02 13.29
C PRO A 229 11.04 -3.07 13.61
N ASP A 230 10.85 -3.87 14.65
CA ASP A 230 11.75 -4.91 15.12
C ASP A 230 11.03 -6.28 15.21
N PRO A 231 11.07 -7.09 14.13
CA PRO A 231 10.52 -8.44 14.13
C PRO A 231 11.08 -9.38 15.21
N THR A 232 12.28 -9.10 15.72
CA THR A 232 12.99 -9.97 16.67
C THR A 232 12.40 -9.87 18.07
N SER A 233 11.85 -8.71 18.43
CA SER A 233 11.14 -8.48 19.70
C SER A 233 9.92 -9.39 19.90
N THR A 234 9.33 -9.88 18.81
CA THR A 234 8.24 -10.88 18.82
C THR A 234 8.70 -12.26 18.34
N SER A 235 10.01 -12.46 18.20
CA SER A 235 10.66 -13.66 17.63
C SER A 235 10.01 -14.10 16.30
N GLY A 236 9.81 -13.14 15.40
CA GLY A 236 9.02 -13.29 14.19
C GLY A 236 7.53 -13.08 14.46
N LYS A 237 6.68 -13.96 13.90
CA LYS A 237 5.21 -13.84 13.99
C LYS A 237 4.62 -14.64 15.17
N LYS A 238 5.22 -14.58 16.37
CA LYS A 238 4.67 -15.26 17.56
C LYS A 238 3.60 -14.41 18.25
N ALA A 239 2.35 -14.81 18.12
CA ALA A 239 1.19 -14.10 18.67
C ALA A 239 1.28 -13.86 20.20
N GLY A 240 1.80 -14.82 20.98
CA GLY A 240 1.95 -14.68 22.44
C GLY A 240 2.85 -13.51 22.82
N ARG A 241 4.06 -13.47 22.27
CA ARG A 241 5.04 -12.39 22.51
C ARG A 241 4.52 -11.04 22.07
N ALA A 242 3.85 -10.97 20.92
CA ALA A 242 3.27 -9.72 20.42
C ALA A 242 2.17 -9.18 21.36
N LYS A 243 1.31 -10.04 21.89
CA LYS A 243 0.29 -9.64 22.87
C LYS A 243 0.89 -9.20 24.20
N GLU A 244 1.93 -9.89 24.68
CA GLU A 244 2.66 -9.49 25.88
C GLU A 244 3.28 -8.10 25.70
N LEU A 245 3.90 -7.86 24.56
CA LEU A 245 4.50 -6.56 24.21
C LEU A 245 3.45 -5.46 24.08
N GLU A 246 2.26 -5.76 23.54
CA GLU A 246 1.17 -4.78 23.46
C GLU A 246 0.63 -4.40 24.84
N MET A 247 0.39 -5.39 25.69
CA MET A 247 -0.08 -5.20 27.07
C MET A 247 0.93 -4.47 27.96
N ALA A 248 2.21 -4.49 27.58
CA ALA A 248 3.27 -3.71 28.23
C ALA A 248 3.25 -2.22 27.87
N GLY A 249 2.29 -1.76 27.04
CA GLY A 249 2.10 -0.35 26.69
C GLY A 249 2.69 0.03 25.34
N TRP A 250 2.33 -0.70 24.28
CA TRP A 250 2.76 -0.36 22.92
C TRP A 250 2.36 1.06 22.53
N ASN A 251 3.29 1.79 21.90
CA ASN A 251 3.21 3.24 21.74
C ASN A 251 2.58 3.72 20.42
N TYR A 252 2.28 2.81 19.48
CA TYR A 252 1.62 3.11 18.20
C TYR A 252 2.30 4.25 17.41
N PRO A 253 3.47 4.01 16.82
CA PRO A 253 4.39 5.07 16.36
C PRO A 253 3.91 5.93 15.18
N GLN A 254 2.92 5.51 14.39
CA GLN A 254 2.47 6.19 13.16
C GLN A 254 3.64 6.59 12.25
N HIS A 255 4.32 5.59 11.69
CA HIS A 255 5.60 5.72 10.96
C HIS A 255 5.61 6.72 9.80
N LEU A 256 4.43 7.08 9.29
CA LEU A 256 4.24 8.01 8.17
C LEU A 256 3.57 9.33 8.56
N ALA A 257 3.30 9.58 9.84
CA ALA A 257 2.63 10.79 10.32
C ALA A 257 3.38 12.08 9.90
N GLY A 258 2.64 13.18 9.82
CA GLY A 258 3.17 14.50 9.45
C GLY A 258 3.28 14.74 7.94
N ARG A 259 2.77 13.84 7.10
CA ARG A 259 2.65 14.03 5.65
C ARG A 259 1.32 14.67 5.30
N VAL A 260 1.28 15.45 4.23
CA VAL A 260 0.06 16.07 3.73
C VAL A 260 -0.74 15.09 2.87
N TYR A 261 -2.06 15.26 2.76
CA TYR A 261 -2.84 14.55 1.76
C TYR A 261 -3.83 15.42 0.96
N GLY A 262 -4.15 14.95 -0.24
CA GLY A 262 -5.26 15.41 -1.08
C GLY A 262 -5.99 14.24 -1.75
N LEU A 263 -7.25 14.44 -2.11
CA LEU A 263 -8.14 13.43 -2.66
C LEU A 263 -8.93 14.02 -3.85
N VAL A 264 -8.95 13.28 -4.94
CA VAL A 264 -9.87 13.47 -6.07
C VAL A 264 -10.66 12.17 -6.23
N VAL A 265 -11.92 12.17 -5.80
CA VAL A 265 -12.81 11.02 -5.96
C VAL A 265 -13.82 11.33 -7.06
N HIS A 266 -13.97 10.42 -8.01
CA HIS A 266 -14.98 10.56 -9.04
C HIS A 266 -15.82 9.29 -9.20
N GLY A 267 -16.99 9.46 -9.78
CA GLY A 267 -17.90 8.36 -10.11
C GLY A 267 -18.93 8.83 -11.12
N ASP A 268 -19.86 7.94 -11.48
CA ASP A 268 -20.84 8.26 -12.52
C ASP A 268 -22.24 8.52 -11.94
N VAL A 269 -22.58 7.91 -10.78
CA VAL A 269 -23.95 7.97 -10.23
C VAL A 269 -24.02 8.06 -8.70
N ALA A 270 -23.22 7.28 -7.97
CA ALA A 270 -23.32 7.20 -6.51
C ALA A 270 -21.98 6.83 -5.83
N GLY A 271 -21.86 7.20 -4.55
CA GLY A 271 -20.86 6.67 -3.62
C GLY A 271 -19.58 7.51 -3.47
N ILE A 272 -19.45 8.61 -4.21
CA ILE A 272 -18.27 9.48 -4.18
C ILE A 272 -18.03 10.11 -2.80
N GLU A 273 -19.10 10.53 -2.10
CA GLU A 273 -18.99 11.21 -0.82
C GLU A 273 -18.58 10.23 0.29
N SER A 274 -19.14 9.02 0.29
CA SER A 274 -18.76 7.97 1.24
C SER A 274 -17.32 7.51 1.03
N SER A 275 -16.90 7.32 -0.22
CA SER A 275 -15.53 6.89 -0.51
C SER A 275 -14.51 7.98 -0.16
N ARG A 276 -14.79 9.25 -0.48
CA ARG A 276 -13.91 10.36 -0.08
C ARG A 276 -13.80 10.49 1.44
N ARG A 277 -14.92 10.38 2.17
CA ARG A 277 -14.91 10.40 3.65
C ARG A 277 -14.08 9.26 4.22
N ALA A 278 -14.30 8.02 3.76
CA ALA A 278 -13.54 6.86 4.22
C ALA A 278 -12.03 6.99 3.96
N LEU A 279 -11.62 7.54 2.81
CA LEU A 279 -10.21 7.82 2.51
C LEU A 279 -9.63 8.92 3.42
N SER A 280 -10.39 9.98 3.69
CA SER A 280 -9.99 11.06 4.59
C SER A 280 -9.80 10.53 6.00
N ASP A 281 -10.80 9.82 6.55
CA ASP A 281 -10.76 9.27 7.90
C ASP A 281 -9.58 8.30 8.10
N TRP A 282 -9.23 7.51 7.08
CA TRP A 282 -8.07 6.64 7.10
C TRP A 282 -6.74 7.42 7.17
N LEU A 283 -6.59 8.48 6.37
CA LEU A 283 -5.37 9.30 6.33
C LEU A 283 -5.22 10.13 7.61
N ASP A 284 -6.31 10.73 8.10
CA ASP A 284 -6.37 11.42 9.38
C ASP A 284 -5.99 10.48 10.52
N TRP A 285 -6.50 9.24 10.50
CA TRP A 285 -6.14 8.21 11.48
C TRP A 285 -4.64 7.93 11.47
N MET A 286 -4.01 7.81 10.29
CA MET A 286 -2.57 7.59 10.16
C MET A 286 -1.70 8.81 10.49
N GLY A 287 -2.31 9.93 10.90
CA GLY A 287 -1.59 11.15 11.30
C GLY A 287 -1.13 12.01 10.11
N PHE A 288 -1.78 11.86 8.95
CA PHE A 288 -1.58 12.78 7.83
C PHE A 288 -2.33 14.10 8.09
N ILE A 289 -1.91 15.15 7.39
CA ILE A 289 -2.41 16.51 7.52
C ILE A 289 -3.28 16.83 6.29
N ASP A 290 -4.54 17.19 6.53
CA ASP A 290 -5.45 17.65 5.48
C ASP A 290 -4.88 18.93 4.81
N ALA A 291 -4.74 18.93 3.47
CA ALA A 291 -4.38 20.12 2.70
C ALA A 291 -5.51 21.16 2.59
N GLY A 292 -6.66 20.88 3.20
CA GLY A 292 -7.80 21.78 3.33
C GLY A 292 -9.00 21.36 2.49
N VAL A 293 -10.10 22.09 2.61
CA VAL A 293 -11.39 21.76 1.96
C VAL A 293 -11.25 21.61 0.44
N GLN A 294 -10.46 22.49 -0.20
CA GLN A 294 -10.22 22.44 -1.65
C GLN A 294 -9.40 21.23 -2.10
N ALA A 295 -8.72 20.53 -1.18
CA ALA A 295 -7.93 19.34 -1.48
C ALA A 295 -8.73 18.04 -1.34
N ARG A 296 -10.03 18.10 -1.02
CA ARG A 296 -10.90 16.93 -0.85
C ARG A 296 -12.09 17.01 -1.79
N LEU A 297 -11.84 16.67 -3.05
CA LEU A 297 -12.82 16.74 -4.13
C LEU A 297 -13.58 15.41 -4.27
N ASP A 298 -14.91 15.51 -4.42
CA ASP A 298 -15.76 14.44 -4.92
C ASP A 298 -16.69 14.99 -6.01
N ARG A 299 -16.72 14.37 -7.19
CA ARG A 299 -17.62 14.79 -8.31
C ARG A 299 -18.16 13.62 -9.10
N TYR A 300 -19.37 13.78 -9.63
CA TYR A 300 -19.86 12.91 -10.69
C TYR A 300 -19.40 13.43 -12.05
N ILE A 301 -19.01 12.54 -12.95
CA ILE A 301 -18.65 12.88 -14.34
C ILE A 301 -19.67 12.21 -15.25
N GLY A 302 -20.46 13.02 -15.99
CA GLY A 302 -21.55 12.50 -16.82
C GLY A 302 -22.64 11.85 -15.96
N TYR A 303 -23.18 12.59 -14.98
CA TYR A 303 -24.17 12.06 -14.04
C TYR A 303 -25.39 11.46 -14.76
N PHE A 304 -25.61 10.15 -14.60
CA PHE A 304 -26.62 9.36 -15.33
C PHE A 304 -26.52 9.38 -16.88
N GLU A 305 -25.41 9.88 -17.44
CA GLU A 305 -25.14 9.82 -18.88
C GLU A 305 -24.65 8.41 -19.31
N PRO A 306 -24.75 8.06 -20.60
CA PRO A 306 -24.23 6.80 -21.10
C PRO A 306 -22.71 6.66 -20.90
N TYR A 307 -22.26 5.52 -20.37
CA TYR A 307 -20.82 5.26 -20.14
C TYR A 307 -19.95 5.36 -21.40
N ALA A 308 -20.51 5.06 -22.57
CA ALA A 308 -19.83 5.10 -23.86
C ALA A 308 -19.32 6.51 -24.24
N ILE A 309 -19.93 7.58 -23.70
CA ILE A 309 -19.52 8.97 -23.94
C ILE A 309 -18.85 9.59 -22.71
N SER A 310 -18.46 8.78 -21.72
CA SER A 310 -18.00 9.30 -20.43
C SER A 310 -16.66 10.03 -20.50
N HIS A 311 -15.84 9.75 -21.52
CA HIS A 311 -14.63 10.52 -21.81
C HIS A 311 -14.97 11.90 -22.40
N ASP A 312 -15.91 11.97 -23.35
CA ASP A 312 -16.38 13.26 -23.88
C ASP A 312 -17.07 14.10 -22.80
N ALA A 313 -17.76 13.46 -21.84
CA ALA A 313 -18.33 14.14 -20.69
C ALA A 313 -17.24 14.80 -19.83
N LEU A 314 -16.12 14.10 -19.57
CA LEU A 314 -14.96 14.70 -18.90
C LEU A 314 -14.34 15.84 -19.72
N ASP A 315 -14.26 15.70 -21.04
CA ASP A 315 -13.67 16.72 -21.93
C ASP A 315 -14.42 18.05 -21.85
N ARG A 316 -15.76 17.98 -21.81
CA ARG A 316 -16.64 19.15 -21.70
C ARG A 316 -16.68 19.73 -20.29
N ASP A 317 -16.37 18.93 -19.27
CA ASP A 317 -16.41 19.34 -17.86
C ASP A 317 -15.13 20.08 -17.44
N ALA A 318 -14.96 21.30 -17.96
CA ALA A 318 -13.84 22.17 -17.62
C ALA A 318 -13.79 22.50 -16.11
N ALA A 319 -14.94 22.49 -15.42
CA ALA A 319 -15.00 22.75 -13.98
C ALA A 319 -14.36 21.60 -13.20
N MET A 320 -14.72 20.34 -13.47
CA MET A 320 -14.08 19.18 -12.83
C MET A 320 -12.57 19.13 -13.07
N GLN A 321 -12.13 19.45 -14.30
CA GLN A 321 -10.71 19.50 -14.64
C GLN A 321 -9.96 20.58 -13.82
N GLU A 322 -10.53 21.78 -13.71
CA GLU A 322 -9.94 22.88 -12.93
C GLU A 322 -10.02 22.62 -11.42
N GLU A 323 -11.06 21.96 -10.93
CA GLU A 323 -11.17 21.52 -9.54
C GLU A 323 -10.08 20.48 -9.19
N ALA A 324 -9.77 19.54 -10.10
CA ALA A 324 -8.65 18.61 -9.92
C ALA A 324 -7.30 19.35 -9.86
N ARG A 325 -7.09 20.34 -10.74
CA ARG A 325 -5.91 21.23 -10.67
C ARG A 325 -5.84 21.98 -9.34
N ASN A 326 -6.96 22.48 -8.85
CA ASN A 326 -7.04 23.17 -7.57
C ASN A 326 -6.69 22.27 -6.37
N VAL A 327 -7.06 20.98 -6.41
CA VAL A 327 -6.60 20.01 -5.41
C VAL A 327 -5.07 19.92 -5.39
N ALA A 328 -4.43 19.81 -6.57
CA ALA A 328 -2.98 19.77 -6.67
C ALA A 328 -2.31 21.06 -6.18
N ARG A 329 -2.87 22.24 -6.51
CA ARG A 329 -2.39 23.54 -6.01
C ARG A 329 -2.53 23.67 -4.49
N ALA A 330 -3.61 23.17 -3.91
CA ALA A 330 -3.81 23.15 -2.46
C ALA A 330 -2.76 22.26 -1.77
N VAL A 331 -2.53 21.05 -2.30
CA VAL A 331 -1.48 20.14 -1.81
C VAL A 331 -0.10 20.79 -1.95
N ALA A 332 0.21 21.43 -3.07
CA ALA A 332 1.48 22.11 -3.28
C ALA A 332 1.75 23.20 -2.22
N LYS A 333 0.74 24.06 -1.98
CA LYS A 333 0.81 25.09 -0.92
C LYS A 333 1.03 24.46 0.46
N ALA A 334 0.27 23.43 0.80
CA ALA A 334 0.41 22.73 2.08
C ALA A 334 1.80 22.08 2.25
N VAL A 335 2.40 21.54 1.18
CA VAL A 335 3.78 21.02 1.21
C VAL A 335 4.80 22.13 1.46
N VAL A 336 4.64 23.30 0.84
CA VAL A 336 5.51 24.47 1.11
C VAL A 336 5.41 24.89 2.58
N GLU A 337 4.20 24.99 3.11
CA GLU A 337 3.98 25.32 4.52
C GLU A 337 4.58 24.26 5.45
N LEU A 338 4.42 22.97 5.13
CA LEU A 338 4.99 21.84 5.87
C LEU A 338 6.52 21.95 5.90
N ARG A 339 7.16 22.12 4.75
CA ARG A 339 8.61 22.20 4.63
C ARG A 339 9.21 23.44 5.27
N SER A 340 8.44 24.53 5.35
CA SER A 340 8.83 25.73 6.09
C SER A 340 8.63 25.63 7.61
N GLY A 341 8.03 24.54 8.10
CA GLY A 341 7.72 24.32 9.51
C GLY A 341 6.50 25.07 10.02
N ARG A 342 5.78 25.80 9.14
CA ARG A 342 4.55 26.56 9.45
C ARG A 342 3.31 25.69 9.52
N LEU A 343 3.29 24.59 8.78
CA LEU A 343 2.28 23.53 8.93
C LEU A 343 2.89 22.39 9.73
N GLN A 344 2.29 22.09 10.88
CA GLN A 344 2.65 20.94 11.69
C GLN A 344 1.38 20.16 11.98
N ALA A 345 1.49 18.83 11.99
CA ALA A 345 0.43 18.02 12.57
C ALA A 345 0.22 18.54 14.00
N ALA A 346 -1.02 18.90 14.35
CA ALA A 346 -1.33 19.37 15.69
C ALA A 346 -0.85 18.29 16.66
N ARG A 347 0.30 18.51 17.30
CA ARG A 347 0.75 17.62 18.38
C ARG A 347 -0.35 17.73 19.41
N PRO A 348 -0.97 16.62 19.83
CA PRO A 348 -1.93 16.70 20.90
C PRO A 348 -1.19 17.25 22.13
N HIS A 349 -1.37 18.54 22.45
CA HIS A 349 -1.01 19.07 23.77
C HIS A 349 -1.79 18.33 24.88
N LEU A 350 -2.84 17.61 24.48
CA LEU A 350 -3.63 16.69 25.27
C LEU A 350 -3.21 15.25 24.96
N SER A 351 -2.74 14.52 25.96
CA SER A 351 -2.53 13.07 25.81
C SER A 351 -3.83 12.42 25.33
N ARG A 352 -3.75 11.54 24.32
CA ARG A 352 -4.92 10.75 23.89
C ARG A 352 -5.28 9.81 25.04
N PRO A 353 -6.44 9.97 25.71
CA PRO A 353 -6.80 9.11 26.85
C PRO A 353 -7.01 7.65 26.44
N ARG A 354 -7.30 7.44 25.15
CA ARG A 354 -7.35 6.15 24.47
C ARG A 354 -6.40 6.22 23.29
N PRO A 355 -5.13 5.80 23.45
CA PRO A 355 -4.18 5.74 22.34
C PRO A 355 -4.65 4.73 21.28
N LYS A 356 -5.49 3.75 21.69
CA LYS A 356 -6.41 2.94 20.89
C LYS A 356 -7.65 2.54 21.69
#